data_AF-A0A657EAE2-F1
#
_entry.id   AF-A0A657EAE2-F1
#
_cell.length_a   1.000
_cell.length_b   1.000
_cell.length_c   1.000
_cell.angle_alpha   90.00
_cell.angle_beta   90.00
_cell.angle_gamma   90.00
#
_symmetry.space_group_name_H-M   'P 1'
#
loop_
_entity.id
_entity.type
_entity.pdbx_description
1 polymer ?
#
loop_
_entity_poly.entity_id
_entity_poly.type
_entity_poly.pdbx_seq_one_letter_code
_entity_poly.pdbx_strand_id
1 'polypeptide(L)'
;MHRLDEVVDTLLVLQKKHRIRFDVWQVVKRDHAIISFFDQGMNPAVPKVAYWTPFRYPLLLNLASLFDNELAEKAWRARLEAHDGRSSSLFSEVCSELLARVHTLGDRRYIELITDALSWAMTHFDELGYNCKTGKQKLQIMPNMVGFQFVLRGICSRLVYTNRNTGRTDSVSLQSVAKRSKEFLDKLQEPTAEMMKKAREYRDQEEARRLEHRVQILPPS
;
A
#
# COMPACT_ATOMS: atom_id res chain seq x y z
N MET A 1 -9.49 27.77 4.41
CA MET A 1 -8.27 26.96 4.63
C MET A 1 -7.24 27.50 3.67
N HIS A 2 -6.21 28.18 4.16
CA HIS A 2 -5.17 28.79 3.32
C HIS A 2 -4.30 27.71 2.69
N ARG A 3 -3.98 27.86 1.41
CA ARG A 3 -3.08 26.95 0.71
C ARG A 3 -1.63 27.33 1.03
N LEU A 4 -0.71 26.36 0.95
CA LEU A 4 0.71 26.60 1.30
C LEU A 4 1.39 27.62 0.38
N ASP A 5 0.99 27.66 -0.89
CA ASP A 5 1.46 28.62 -1.89
C ASP A 5 1.10 30.08 -1.53
N GLU A 6 -0.01 30.31 -0.84
CA GLU A 6 -0.40 31.66 -0.40
C GLU A 6 0.49 32.23 0.70
N VAL A 7 1.23 31.37 1.42
CA VAL A 7 2.03 31.77 2.60
C VAL A 7 3.53 31.51 2.42
N VAL A 8 3.95 31.03 1.25
CA VAL A 8 5.34 30.59 1.02
C VAL A 8 6.35 31.72 1.20
N ASP A 9 6.05 32.92 0.71
CA ASP A 9 6.94 34.07 0.82
C ASP A 9 7.14 34.49 2.28
N THR A 10 6.06 34.51 3.06
CA THR A 10 6.10 34.77 4.50
C THR A 10 6.94 33.73 5.23
N LEU A 11 6.78 32.44 4.89
CA LEU A 11 7.57 31.36 5.46
C LEU A 11 9.07 31.52 5.12
N LEU A 12 9.40 31.95 3.90
CA LEU A 12 10.79 32.20 3.48
C LEU A 12 11.42 33.37 4.26
N VAL A 13 10.68 34.45 4.50
CA VAL A 13 11.16 35.57 5.33
C VAL A 13 11.45 35.10 6.75
N LEU A 14 10.54 34.34 7.35
CA LEU A 14 10.71 33.79 8.70
C LEU A 14 11.88 32.80 8.76
N GLN A 15 12.01 31.94 7.75
CA GLN A 15 13.10 30.98 7.61
C GLN A 15 14.45 31.70 7.65
N LYS A 16 14.62 32.75 6.83
CA LYS A 16 15.87 33.52 6.76
C LYS A 16 16.16 34.28 8.05
N LYS A 17 15.14 34.97 8.59
CA LYS A 17 15.27 35.81 9.79
C LYS A 17 15.61 35.00 11.04
N HIS A 18 14.96 33.85 11.22
CA HIS A 18 15.06 33.06 12.44
C HIS A 18 15.84 31.76 12.27
N ARG A 19 16.42 31.50 11.09
CA ARG A 19 17.15 30.26 10.75
C ARG A 19 16.34 29.00 11.05
N ILE A 20 15.03 29.05 10.82
CA ILE A 20 14.11 27.92 11.05
C ILE A 20 14.35 26.86 9.96
N ARG A 21 14.17 25.58 10.32
CA ARG A 21 14.18 24.46 9.37
C ARG A 21 12.80 23.82 9.34
N PHE A 22 12.21 23.69 8.16
CA PHE A 22 10.92 23.04 7.94
C PHE A 22 11.12 21.66 7.32
N ASP A 23 10.31 20.69 7.76
CA ASP A 23 10.13 19.41 7.10
C ASP A 23 8.70 19.39 6.55
N VAL A 24 8.56 19.22 5.24
CA VAL A 24 7.26 19.22 4.56
C VAL A 24 6.96 17.80 4.10
N TRP A 25 5.80 17.30 4.51
CA TRP A 25 5.30 15.97 4.14
C TRP A 25 4.03 16.14 3.32
N GLN A 26 3.94 15.43 2.20
CA GLN A 26 2.78 15.46 1.31
C GLN A 26 2.21 14.05 1.16
N VAL A 27 0.88 13.99 1.12
CA VAL A 27 0.14 12.77 0.73
C VAL A 27 -0.54 13.07 -0.60
N VAL A 28 -0.18 12.31 -1.64
CA VAL A 28 -0.85 12.38 -2.94
C VAL A 28 -2.18 11.65 -2.80
N LYS A 29 -3.29 12.39 -2.93
CA LYS A 29 -4.64 11.85 -2.69
C LYS A 29 -5.01 10.70 -3.64
N ARG A 30 -4.61 10.80 -4.91
CA ARG A 30 -4.81 9.74 -5.91
C ARG A 30 -4.15 8.44 -5.46
N ASP A 31 -2.86 8.50 -5.13
CA ASP A 31 -2.11 7.33 -4.69
C ASP A 31 -2.69 6.76 -3.39
N HIS A 32 -3.08 7.63 -2.45
CA HIS A 32 -3.77 7.20 -1.23
C HIS A 32 -5.06 6.44 -1.51
N ALA A 33 -5.87 6.91 -2.47
CA ALA A 33 -7.10 6.22 -2.88
C ALA A 33 -6.80 4.84 -3.48
N ILE A 34 -5.78 4.73 -4.34
CA ILE A 34 -5.38 3.46 -4.97
C ILE A 34 -4.80 2.49 -3.95
N ILE A 35 -3.90 2.96 -3.08
CA ILE A 35 -3.35 2.17 -1.97
C ILE A 35 -4.48 1.69 -1.07
N SER A 36 -5.42 2.59 -0.73
CA SER A 36 -6.59 2.23 0.06
C SER A 36 -7.48 1.22 -0.66
N PHE A 37 -7.60 1.25 -1.98
CA PHE A 37 -8.33 0.24 -2.74
C PHE A 37 -7.64 -1.13 -2.67
N PHE A 38 -6.31 -1.16 -2.73
CA PHE A 38 -5.51 -2.39 -2.68
C PHE A 38 -5.46 -3.03 -1.28
N ASP A 39 -5.27 -2.24 -0.22
CA ASP A 39 -5.05 -2.71 1.16
C ASP A 39 -6.38 -3.09 1.88
N GLN A 40 -7.24 -3.88 1.22
CA GLN A 40 -8.56 -4.28 1.71
C GLN A 40 -8.63 -5.77 2.02
N GLY A 41 -8.01 -6.15 3.14
CA GLY A 41 -8.00 -7.52 3.62
C GLY A 41 -7.18 -8.48 2.75
N MET A 42 -7.15 -9.74 3.14
CA MET A 42 -6.45 -10.77 2.37
C MET A 42 -7.38 -11.34 1.31
N ASN A 43 -7.18 -10.94 0.06
CA ASN A 43 -7.84 -11.60 -1.07
C ASN A 43 -7.26 -13.01 -1.26
N PRO A 44 -8.05 -14.09 -1.12
CA PRO A 44 -7.55 -15.44 -1.22
C PRO A 44 -7.15 -15.84 -2.64
N ALA A 45 -7.64 -15.14 -3.67
CA ALA A 45 -7.25 -15.32 -5.07
C ALA A 45 -5.88 -14.71 -5.42
N VAL A 46 -5.19 -14.12 -4.44
CA VAL A 46 -3.82 -13.63 -4.55
C VAL A 46 -2.90 -14.45 -3.63
N PRO A 47 -1.65 -14.76 -4.03
CA PRO A 47 -0.69 -15.42 -3.16
C PRO A 47 -0.44 -14.61 -1.89
N LYS A 48 -0.47 -15.24 -0.72
CA LYS A 48 -0.23 -14.59 0.58
C LYS A 48 1.09 -13.84 0.62
N VAL A 49 2.13 -14.39 -0.02
CA VAL A 49 3.44 -13.75 -0.13
C VAL A 49 3.39 -12.39 -0.82
N ALA A 50 2.43 -12.18 -1.72
CA ALA A 50 2.26 -10.90 -2.41
C ALA A 50 1.66 -9.82 -1.50
N TYR A 51 1.00 -10.16 -0.39
CA TYR A 51 0.54 -9.18 0.60
C TYR A 51 1.52 -8.96 1.74
N TRP A 52 2.11 -10.04 2.27
CA TRP A 52 2.91 -10.01 3.50
C TRP A 52 4.38 -9.62 3.31
N THR A 53 4.83 -9.45 2.07
CA THR A 53 6.22 -9.13 1.76
C THR A 53 6.30 -7.88 0.86
N PRO A 54 7.52 -7.33 0.63
CA PRO A 54 7.70 -6.26 -0.34
C PRO A 54 7.23 -6.57 -1.77
N PHE A 55 6.89 -7.83 -2.10
CA PHE A 55 6.25 -8.17 -3.38
C PHE A 55 4.87 -7.52 -3.59
N ARG A 56 4.27 -6.94 -2.55
CA ARG A 56 3.08 -6.10 -2.69
C ARG A 56 3.31 -4.87 -3.56
N TYR A 57 4.53 -4.31 -3.57
CA TYR A 57 4.79 -3.05 -4.28
C TYR A 57 4.74 -3.23 -5.81
N PRO A 58 5.39 -4.25 -6.41
CA PRO A 58 5.20 -4.53 -7.83
C PRO A 58 3.73 -4.77 -8.23
N LEU A 59 2.97 -5.49 -7.40
CA LEU A 59 1.55 -5.74 -7.66
C LEU A 59 0.73 -4.45 -7.61
N LEU A 60 0.94 -3.63 -6.57
CA LEU A 60 0.31 -2.32 -6.41
C LEU A 60 0.67 -1.36 -7.54
N LEU A 61 1.92 -1.34 -8.01
CA LEU A 61 2.35 -0.48 -9.11
C LEU A 61 1.68 -0.86 -10.44
N ASN A 62 1.55 -2.15 -10.72
CA ASN A 62 0.82 -2.64 -11.90
C ASN A 62 -0.68 -2.37 -11.78
N LEU A 63 -1.26 -2.49 -10.59
CA LEU A 63 -2.66 -2.09 -10.37
C LEU A 63 -2.83 -0.58 -10.57
N ALA A 64 -1.94 0.24 -10.01
CA ALA A 64 -2.01 1.70 -10.08
C ALA A 64 -1.89 2.24 -11.50
N SER A 65 -1.18 1.56 -12.40
CA SER A 65 -1.06 1.97 -13.80
C SER A 65 -2.38 1.85 -14.58
N LEU A 66 -3.34 1.04 -14.09
CA LEU A 66 -4.67 0.91 -14.69
C LEU A 66 -5.64 2.05 -14.29
N PHE A 67 -5.33 2.77 -13.21
CA PHE A 67 -6.16 3.84 -12.68
C PHE A 67 -5.92 5.16 -13.39
N ASP A 68 -6.99 5.83 -13.81
CA ASP A 68 -7.00 7.28 -14.04
C ASP A 68 -7.48 8.02 -12.77
N ASN A 69 -7.56 9.36 -12.86
CA ASN A 69 -7.97 10.19 -11.73
C ASN A 69 -9.45 9.98 -11.36
N GLU A 70 -10.33 9.81 -12.34
CA GLU A 70 -11.77 9.66 -12.11
C GLU A 70 -12.08 8.31 -11.46
N LEU A 71 -11.42 7.26 -11.90
CA LEU A 71 -11.55 5.91 -11.37
C LEU A 71 -11.01 5.83 -9.93
N ALA A 72 -9.89 6.49 -9.65
CA ALA A 72 -9.34 6.58 -8.30
C ALA A 72 -10.29 7.34 -7.36
N GLU A 73 -10.91 8.41 -7.84
CA GLU A 73 -11.93 9.13 -7.08
C GLU A 73 -13.17 8.26 -6.84
N LYS A 74 -13.64 7.51 -7.84
CA LYS A 74 -14.77 6.58 -7.72
C LYS A 74 -14.48 5.50 -6.67
N ALA A 75 -13.29 4.89 -6.71
CA ALA A 75 -12.84 3.94 -5.70
C ALA A 75 -12.86 4.55 -4.29
N TRP A 76 -12.36 5.78 -4.13
CA TRP A 76 -12.39 6.48 -2.86
C TRP A 76 -13.82 6.75 -2.37
N ARG A 77 -14.73 7.17 -3.26
CA ARG A 77 -16.15 7.38 -2.93
C ARG A 77 -16.81 6.08 -2.48
N ALA A 78 -16.55 4.97 -3.18
CA ALA A 78 -17.02 3.65 -2.78
C ALA A 78 -16.55 3.30 -1.36
N ARG A 79 -15.27 3.53 -1.04
CA ARG A 79 -14.69 3.26 0.28
C ARG A 79 -15.34 4.08 1.41
N LEU A 80 -15.78 5.31 1.11
CA LEU A 80 -16.43 6.21 2.09
C LEU A 80 -17.95 6.05 2.20
N GLU A 81 -18.56 5.29 1.29
CA GLU A 81 -20.00 5.02 1.29
C GLU A 81 -20.36 4.08 2.45
N ALA A 82 -21.28 4.49 3.32
CA ALA A 82 -21.64 3.71 4.51
C ALA A 82 -22.62 2.58 4.17
N HIS A 83 -23.40 2.73 3.10
CA HIS A 83 -24.38 1.75 2.67
C HIS A 83 -23.75 0.71 1.75
N ASP A 84 -23.71 -0.55 2.20
CA ASP A 84 -23.02 -1.65 1.51
C ASP A 84 -23.48 -1.82 0.06
N GLY A 85 -24.78 -1.82 -0.23
CA GLY A 85 -25.27 -1.94 -1.61
C GLY A 85 -24.81 -0.84 -2.57
N ARG A 86 -24.73 0.42 -2.10
CA ARG A 86 -24.24 1.53 -2.94
C ARG A 86 -22.72 1.46 -3.11
N SER A 87 -22.01 1.09 -2.04
CA SER A 87 -20.56 0.89 -2.10
C SER A 87 -20.19 -0.25 -3.04
N SER A 88 -20.91 -1.39 -2.95
CA SER A 88 -20.73 -2.56 -3.80
C SER A 88 -20.98 -2.24 -5.28
N SER A 89 -22.01 -1.44 -5.60
CA SER A 89 -22.25 -0.97 -6.97
C SER A 89 -21.08 -0.15 -7.51
N LEU A 90 -20.64 0.88 -6.77
CA LEU A 90 -19.51 1.72 -7.16
C LEU A 90 -18.20 0.93 -7.26
N PHE A 91 -17.97 0.01 -6.33
CA PHE A 91 -16.81 -0.87 -6.32
C PHE A 91 -16.80 -1.82 -7.52
N SER A 92 -17.95 -2.41 -7.86
CA SER A 92 -18.10 -3.30 -9.01
C SER A 92 -17.88 -2.57 -10.32
N GLU A 93 -18.33 -1.32 -10.45
CA GLU A 93 -18.01 -0.47 -11.59
C GLU A 93 -16.50 -0.23 -11.70
N VAL A 94 -15.82 0.07 -10.58
CA VAL A 94 -14.37 0.25 -10.57
C VAL A 94 -13.66 -1.01 -11.02
N CYS A 95 -14.01 -2.17 -10.44
CA CYS A 95 -13.40 -3.45 -10.80
C CYS A 95 -13.66 -3.81 -12.27
N SER A 96 -14.85 -3.55 -12.80
CA SER A 96 -15.18 -3.81 -14.21
C SER A 96 -14.32 -2.98 -15.17
N GLU A 97 -14.13 -1.70 -14.85
CA GLU A 97 -13.26 -0.81 -15.64
C GLU A 97 -11.79 -1.24 -15.56
N LEU A 98 -11.31 -1.64 -14.38
CA LEU A 98 -9.95 -2.17 -14.22
C LEU A 98 -9.76 -3.49 -14.98
N LEU A 99 -10.74 -4.39 -14.94
CA LEU A 99 -10.75 -5.64 -15.71
C LEU A 99 -10.72 -5.37 -17.22
N ALA A 100 -11.44 -4.36 -17.70
CA ALA A 100 -11.39 -3.95 -19.10
C ALA A 100 -9.99 -3.48 -19.51
N ARG A 101 -9.21 -2.90 -18.59
CA ARG A 101 -7.86 -2.35 -18.85
C ARG A 101 -6.73 -3.33 -18.57
N VAL A 102 -6.95 -4.42 -17.84
CA VAL A 102 -5.88 -5.32 -17.35
C VAL A 102 -4.98 -5.86 -18.47
N HIS A 103 -5.52 -6.05 -19.67
CA HIS A 103 -4.79 -6.53 -20.83
C HIS A 103 -3.70 -5.57 -21.34
N THR A 104 -3.70 -4.31 -20.91
CA THR A 104 -2.64 -3.35 -21.24
C THR A 104 -1.36 -3.58 -20.44
N LEU A 105 -1.39 -4.45 -19.43
CA LEU A 105 -0.20 -4.84 -18.69
C LEU A 105 0.67 -5.76 -19.55
N GLY A 106 2.00 -5.56 -19.50
CA GLY A 106 2.93 -6.35 -20.32
C GLY A 106 3.20 -7.76 -19.78
N ASP A 107 2.90 -8.03 -18.51
CA ASP A 107 3.23 -9.29 -17.84
C ASP A 107 1.99 -10.15 -17.65
N ARG A 108 2.01 -11.34 -18.25
CA ARG A 108 0.92 -12.33 -18.18
C ARG A 108 0.57 -12.74 -16.75
N ARG A 109 1.56 -12.81 -15.85
CA ARG A 109 1.31 -13.19 -14.45
C ARG A 109 0.60 -12.08 -13.70
N TYR A 110 0.94 -10.82 -13.93
CA TYR A 110 0.20 -9.71 -13.33
C TYR A 110 -1.22 -9.60 -13.88
N ILE A 111 -1.41 -9.85 -15.18
CA ILE A 111 -2.75 -9.94 -15.78
C ILE A 111 -3.59 -10.97 -15.02
N GLU A 112 -3.09 -12.20 -14.91
CA GLU A 112 -3.79 -13.29 -14.22
C GLU A 112 -4.13 -12.93 -12.76
N LEU A 113 -3.13 -12.48 -11.99
CA LEU A 113 -3.31 -12.17 -10.57
C LEU A 113 -4.30 -11.04 -10.33
N ILE A 114 -4.22 -9.96 -11.12
CA ILE A 114 -5.12 -8.80 -10.97
C ILE A 114 -6.53 -9.19 -11.43
N THR A 115 -6.67 -9.92 -12.54
CA THR A 115 -7.97 -10.42 -13.00
C THR A 115 -8.63 -11.30 -11.95
N ASP A 116 -7.92 -12.30 -11.41
CA ASP A 116 -8.47 -13.21 -10.42
C ASP A 116 -8.83 -12.47 -9.11
N ALA A 117 -7.98 -11.52 -8.69
CA ALA A 117 -8.23 -10.71 -7.51
C ALA A 117 -9.49 -9.84 -7.65
N LEU A 118 -9.62 -9.09 -8.75
CA LEU A 118 -10.78 -8.22 -8.99
C LEU A 118 -12.06 -9.04 -9.13
N SER A 119 -11.99 -10.18 -9.82
CA SER A 119 -13.14 -11.07 -10.03
C SER A 119 -13.65 -11.68 -8.72
N TRP A 120 -12.73 -12.11 -7.85
CA TRP A 120 -13.09 -12.59 -6.53
C TRP A 120 -13.67 -11.48 -5.66
N ALA A 121 -13.05 -10.30 -5.68
CA ALA A 121 -13.46 -9.16 -4.88
C ALA A 121 -14.87 -8.64 -5.24
N MET A 122 -15.26 -8.67 -6.51
CA MET A 122 -16.61 -8.29 -6.95
C MET A 122 -17.68 -9.26 -6.44
N THR A 123 -17.38 -10.56 -6.41
CA THR A 123 -18.33 -11.60 -6.01
C THR A 123 -18.43 -11.76 -4.49
N HIS A 124 -17.36 -11.41 -3.75
CA HIS A 124 -17.27 -11.56 -2.29
C HIS A 124 -17.11 -10.20 -1.60
N PHE A 125 -17.84 -9.18 -2.06
CA PHE A 125 -17.74 -7.81 -1.54
C PHE A 125 -17.97 -7.73 -0.02
N ASP A 126 -18.94 -8.48 0.49
CA ASP A 126 -19.30 -8.48 1.91
C ASP A 126 -18.17 -9.04 2.80
N GLU A 127 -17.37 -9.96 2.28
CA GLU A 127 -16.23 -10.56 2.98
C GLU A 127 -15.01 -9.63 3.04
N LEU A 128 -14.89 -8.69 2.11
CA LEU A 128 -13.77 -7.74 2.08
C LEU A 128 -13.80 -6.74 3.23
N GLY A 129 -15.01 -6.39 3.71
CA GLY A 129 -15.16 -5.22 4.59
C GLY A 129 -14.70 -3.92 3.92
N TYR A 130 -14.98 -3.79 2.63
CA TYR A 130 -14.43 -2.74 1.77
C TYR A 130 -14.91 -1.33 2.11
N ASN A 131 -16.01 -1.11 2.84
CA ASN A 131 -16.54 0.24 3.02
C ASN A 131 -16.60 0.70 4.48
N CYS A 132 -16.46 2.01 4.70
CA CYS A 132 -16.47 2.58 6.04
C CYS A 132 -17.90 2.88 6.51
N LYS A 133 -18.41 2.06 7.41
CA LYS A 133 -19.77 2.15 7.97
C LYS A 133 -19.88 3.23 9.06
N THR A 134 -18.79 3.48 9.79
CA THR A 134 -18.78 4.42 10.93
C THR A 134 -17.85 5.62 10.70
N GLY A 135 -18.13 6.73 11.38
CA GLY A 135 -17.25 7.90 11.37
C GLY A 135 -15.83 7.61 11.88
N LYS A 136 -15.70 6.71 12.86
CA LYS A 136 -14.40 6.26 13.39
C LYS A 136 -13.57 5.52 12.33
N GLN A 137 -14.20 4.61 11.58
CA GLN A 137 -13.53 3.92 10.47
C GLN A 137 -13.08 4.90 9.39
N LYS A 138 -13.93 5.88 9.05
CA LYS A 138 -13.55 6.94 8.09
C LYS A 138 -12.28 7.68 8.55
N LEU A 139 -12.23 8.11 9.81
CA LEU A 139 -11.05 8.79 10.35
C LEU A 139 -9.77 7.94 10.32
N GLN A 140 -9.88 6.62 10.47
CA GLN A 140 -8.74 5.70 10.42
C GLN A 140 -8.13 5.58 9.01
N ILE A 141 -8.93 5.76 7.96
CA ILE A 141 -8.47 5.66 6.57
C ILE A 141 -8.16 7.02 5.92
N MET A 142 -8.39 8.14 6.63
CA MET A 142 -8.15 9.47 6.07
C MET A 142 -6.66 9.67 5.72
N PRO A 143 -6.34 10.40 4.64
CA PRO A 143 -4.95 10.73 4.27
C PRO A 143 -4.14 11.36 5.42
N ASN A 144 -4.81 12.13 6.28
CA ASN A 144 -4.17 12.76 7.43
C ASN A 144 -3.62 11.73 8.42
N MET A 145 -4.28 10.58 8.59
CA MET A 145 -3.79 9.50 9.46
C MET A 145 -2.41 9.00 8.99
N VAL A 146 -2.25 8.82 7.68
CA VAL A 146 -0.97 8.46 7.07
C VAL A 146 0.04 9.60 7.23
N GLY A 147 -0.36 10.84 6.90
CA GLY A 147 0.48 12.02 7.05
C GLY A 147 1.04 12.21 8.47
N PHE A 148 0.22 11.99 9.51
CA PHE A 148 0.65 12.09 10.91
C PHE A 148 1.75 11.09 11.25
N GLN A 149 1.73 9.87 10.70
CA GLN A 149 2.80 8.90 10.93
C GLN A 149 4.14 9.40 10.38
N PHE A 150 4.15 10.05 9.21
CA PHE A 150 5.35 10.66 8.64
C PHE A 150 5.84 11.86 9.45
N VAL A 151 4.93 12.72 9.93
CA VAL A 151 5.28 13.84 10.82
C VAL A 151 5.93 13.33 12.11
N LEU A 152 5.32 12.35 12.78
CA LEU A 152 5.89 11.73 13.99
C LEU A 152 7.24 11.09 13.71
N ARG A 153 7.38 10.37 12.60
CA ARG A 153 8.66 9.80 12.17
C ARG A 153 9.72 10.87 11.93
N GLY A 154 9.36 12.00 11.31
CA GLY A 154 10.24 13.15 11.11
C GLY A 154 10.72 13.75 12.42
N ILE A 155 9.80 13.98 13.37
CA ILE A 155 10.13 14.46 14.72
C ILE A 155 11.10 13.49 15.41
N CYS A 156 10.78 12.19 15.41
CA CYS A 156 11.63 11.15 15.98
C CYS A 156 13.01 11.12 15.33
N SER A 157 13.09 11.21 14.00
CA SER A 157 14.36 11.24 13.28
C SER A 157 15.22 12.42 13.70
N ARG A 158 14.63 13.60 13.90
CA ARG A 158 15.34 14.79 14.39
C ARG A 158 15.77 14.67 15.85
N LEU A 159 14.92 14.11 16.70
CA LEU A 159 15.27 13.85 18.10
C LEU A 159 16.40 12.84 18.20
N VAL A 160 16.36 11.74 17.43
CA VAL A 160 17.44 10.76 17.35
C VAL A 160 18.71 11.38 16.77
N TYR A 161 18.64 12.14 15.68
CA TYR A 161 19.79 12.84 15.11
C TYR A 161 20.41 13.81 16.12
N THR A 162 19.58 14.60 16.81
CA THR A 162 20.02 15.52 17.85
C THR A 162 20.66 14.73 18.98
N ASN A 163 20.00 13.72 19.55
CA ASN A 163 20.52 12.89 20.63
C ASN A 163 21.78 12.10 20.25
N ARG A 164 21.94 11.67 18.99
CA ARG A 164 23.17 11.07 18.47
C ARG A 164 24.32 12.08 18.44
N ASN A 165 24.04 13.32 18.06
CA ASN A 165 25.04 14.38 17.94
C ASN A 165 25.22 15.21 19.23
N THR A 166 24.37 15.02 20.24
CA THR A 166 24.39 15.72 21.54
C THR A 166 24.45 14.77 22.74
N GLY A 167 24.87 13.51 22.54
CA GLY A 167 25.33 12.61 23.60
C GLY A 167 24.29 11.81 24.40
N ARG A 168 23.03 11.67 23.92
CA ARG A 168 21.98 10.88 24.62
C ARG A 168 21.58 9.57 23.94
N THR A 169 22.10 9.30 22.74
CA THR A 169 21.98 7.99 22.09
C THR A 169 23.39 7.47 21.87
N ASP A 170 23.79 6.46 22.64
CA ASP A 170 25.13 5.92 22.56
C ASP A 170 25.36 5.29 21.18
N SER A 171 26.41 5.77 20.49
CA SER A 171 26.94 5.20 19.24
C SER A 171 27.11 3.67 19.31
N VAL A 172 27.36 3.13 20.51
CA VAL A 172 27.47 1.69 20.79
C VAL A 172 26.19 0.92 20.44
N SER A 173 24.99 1.47 20.69
CA SER A 173 23.72 0.76 20.40
C SER A 173 23.44 0.62 18.91
N LEU A 174 23.94 1.54 18.09
CA LEU A 174 23.75 1.49 16.64
C LEU A 174 24.82 0.66 15.96
N GLN A 175 26.05 0.74 16.46
CA GLN A 175 27.11 -0.15 16.05
C GLN A 175 26.80 -1.61 16.40
N SER A 176 26.12 -1.89 17.52
CA SER A 176 25.70 -3.25 17.86
C SER A 176 24.62 -3.79 16.92
N VAL A 177 23.64 -2.97 16.54
CA VAL A 177 22.63 -3.33 15.52
C VAL A 177 23.26 -3.52 14.14
N ALA A 178 24.15 -2.62 13.74
CA ALA A 178 24.87 -2.73 12.47
C ALA A 178 25.77 -3.97 12.43
N LYS A 179 26.49 -4.26 13.52
CA LYS A 179 27.31 -5.47 13.67
C LYS A 179 26.47 -6.74 13.57
N ARG A 180 25.35 -6.82 14.28
CA ARG A 180 24.41 -7.96 14.19
C ARG A 180 23.80 -8.11 12.79
N SER A 181 23.42 -7.00 12.16
CA SER A 181 22.84 -7.03 10.81
C SER A 181 23.86 -7.47 9.78
N LYS A 182 25.11 -6.99 9.89
CA LYS A 182 26.21 -7.40 9.03
C LYS A 182 26.56 -8.88 9.24
N GLU A 183 26.69 -9.34 10.48
CA GLU A 183 26.90 -10.76 10.77
C GLU A 183 25.78 -11.66 10.23
N PHE A 184 24.53 -11.19 10.27
CA PHE A 184 23.40 -11.92 9.69
C PHE A 184 23.49 -11.97 8.16
N LEU A 185 23.75 -10.83 7.50
CA LEU A 185 23.83 -10.74 6.04
C LEU A 185 25.04 -11.50 5.48
N ASP A 186 26.21 -11.38 6.12
CA ASP A 186 27.44 -12.08 5.73
C ASP A 186 27.31 -13.61 5.92
N LYS A 187 26.39 -14.06 6.78
CA LYS A 187 26.08 -15.48 7.03
C LYS A 187 24.86 -15.98 6.25
N LEU A 188 24.24 -15.16 5.40
CA LEU A 188 23.21 -15.64 4.49
C LEU A 188 23.86 -16.66 3.55
N GLN A 189 23.53 -17.92 3.74
CA GLN A 189 23.96 -18.97 2.84
C GLN A 189 23.18 -18.83 1.53
N GLU A 190 23.88 -19.01 0.41
CA GLU A 190 23.23 -19.24 -0.87
C GLU A 190 22.27 -20.42 -0.73
N PRO A 191 21.03 -20.31 -1.21
CA PRO A 191 20.02 -21.33 -1.01
C PRO A 191 20.45 -22.64 -1.69
N THR A 192 20.53 -23.71 -0.91
CA THR A 192 20.89 -25.04 -1.42
C THR A 192 19.83 -25.58 -2.38
N ALA A 193 20.18 -26.58 -3.19
CA ALA A 193 19.23 -27.24 -4.10
C ALA A 193 17.98 -27.79 -3.37
N GLU A 194 18.16 -28.30 -2.14
CA GLU A 194 17.07 -28.76 -1.29
C GLU A 194 16.18 -27.61 -0.80
N MET A 195 16.77 -26.49 -0.37
CA MET A 195 16.02 -25.29 0.01
C MET A 195 15.22 -24.74 -1.18
N MET A 196 15.81 -24.73 -2.38
CA MET A 196 15.14 -24.32 -3.61
C MET A 196 14.01 -25.27 -4.00
N LYS A 197 14.18 -26.58 -3.79
CA LYS A 197 13.11 -27.57 -4.00
C LYS A 197 11.96 -27.33 -3.03
N LYS A 198 12.26 -27.16 -1.75
CA LYS A 198 11.27 -26.87 -0.71
C LYS A 198 10.54 -25.55 -0.97
N ALA A 199 11.24 -24.52 -1.45
CA ALA A 199 10.63 -23.25 -1.85
C ALA A 199 9.65 -23.42 -3.02
N ARG A 200 9.96 -24.28 -4.00
CA ARG A 200 9.02 -24.62 -5.08
C ARG A 200 7.79 -25.35 -4.55
N GLU A 201 7.96 -26.32 -3.65
CA GLU A 201 6.83 -27.03 -3.01
C GLU A 201 5.89 -26.05 -2.29
N TYR A 202 6.43 -25.12 -1.51
CA TYR A 202 5.62 -24.09 -0.85
C TYR A 202 4.90 -23.17 -1.83
N ARG A 203 5.57 -22.79 -2.92
CA ARG A 203 4.95 -21.97 -3.98
C ARG A 203 3.80 -22.72 -4.64
N ASP A 204 3.98 -24.00 -4.95
CA ASP A 204 2.97 -24.80 -5.64
C ASP A 204 1.76 -25.10 -4.73
N GLN A 205 1.98 -25.31 -3.43
CA GLN A 205 0.91 -25.40 -2.42
C GLN A 205 0.09 -24.10 -2.34
N GLU A 206 0.77 -22.95 -2.30
CA GLU A 206 0.10 -21.66 -2.25
C GLU A 206 -0.65 -21.35 -3.56
N GLU A 207 -0.12 -21.79 -4.70
CA GLU A 207 -0.79 -21.65 -5.99
C GLU A 207 -2.04 -22.54 -6.07
N ALA A 208 -1.99 -23.77 -5.56
CA ALA A 208 -3.16 -24.63 -5.48
C ALA A 208 -4.28 -23.98 -4.64
N ARG A 209 -3.93 -23.45 -3.46
CA ARG A 209 -4.86 -22.72 -2.59
C ARG A 209 -5.49 -21.51 -3.31
N ARG A 210 -4.68 -20.77 -4.08
CA ARG A 210 -5.14 -19.61 -4.85
C ARG A 210 -6.16 -20.02 -5.91
N LEU A 211 -5.87 -21.08 -6.65
CA LEU A 211 -6.72 -21.57 -7.74
C LEU A 211 -8.10 -22.03 -7.28
N GLU A 212 -8.24 -22.53 -6.05
CA GLU A 212 -9.54 -22.86 -5.45
C GLU A 212 -10.48 -21.64 -5.34
N HIS A 213 -9.92 -20.44 -5.22
CA HIS A 213 -10.68 -19.19 -5.06
C HIS A 213 -10.80 -18.40 -6.37
N ARG A 214 -10.34 -18.98 -7.48
CA ARG A 214 -10.41 -18.34 -8.78
C ARG A 214 -11.85 -18.33 -9.29
N VAL A 215 -12.38 -17.14 -9.53
CA VAL A 215 -13.70 -16.96 -10.10
C VAL A 215 -13.60 -16.91 -11.62
N GLN A 216 -14.25 -17.83 -12.33
CA GLN A 216 -14.43 -17.73 -13.77
C GLN A 216 -15.57 -16.74 -14.05
N ILE A 217 -15.24 -15.50 -14.40
CA ILE A 217 -16.22 -14.59 -14.99
C ILE A 217 -16.45 -15.05 -16.43
N LEU A 218 -17.56 -15.74 -16.69
CA LEU A 218 -18.05 -15.95 -18.06
C LEU A 218 -18.24 -14.57 -18.69
N PRO A 219 -17.80 -14.34 -19.94
CA PRO A 219 -18.06 -13.06 -20.60
C PRO A 219 -19.58 -12.82 -20.65
N PRO A 220 -20.02 -11.56 -20.50
CA PRO A 220 -21.43 -11.23 -20.67
C PRO A 220 -21.88 -11.72 -22.07
N SER A 221 -23.05 -12.37 -22.10
CA SER A 221 -23.66 -12.92 -23.31
C SER A 221 -24.13 -11.82 -24.25
#